data_AF-A0A7W0YPP0-F1
#
_entry.id   AF-A0A7W0YPP0-F1
#
_cell.length_a   1.000
_cell.length_b   1.000
_cell.length_c   1.000
_cell.angle_alpha   90.00
_cell.angle_beta   90.00
_cell.angle_gamma   90.00
#
_symmetry.space_group_name_H-M   'P 1'
#
loop_
_entity.id
_entity.type
_entity.pdbx_description
1 polymer ?
#
loop_
_entity_poly.entity_id
_entity_poly.type
_entity_poly.pdbx_seq_one_letter_code
_entity_poly.pdbx_strand_id
1 'polypeptide(L)' 'MKKSGASQGQSASELISKRIAELGDWRGETLSRMRKLIKEADPDVIEEWKWMGTPIW' A
#
# COMPACT_ATOMS: atom_id res chain seq x y z
N MET A 1 -13.21 16.23 -7.83
CA MET A 1 -12.73 15.32 -6.77
C MET A 1 -11.30 15.70 -6.41
N LYS A 2 -11.01 16.08 -5.17
CA LYS A 2 -9.67 16.51 -4.75
C LYS A 2 -8.79 15.28 -4.47
N LYS A 3 -7.68 15.16 -5.21
CA LYS A 3 -6.66 14.13 -5.00
C LYS A 3 -5.91 14.45 -3.71
N SER A 4 -6.22 13.74 -2.63
CA SER A 4 -5.50 13.85 -1.36
C SER A 4 -4.29 12.93 -1.37
N GLY A 5 -3.09 13.51 -1.33
CA GLY A 5 -1.99 12.91 -0.56
C GLY A 5 -0.97 12.00 -1.27
N ALA A 6 -0.92 11.92 -2.60
CA ALA A 6 0.28 11.38 -3.25
C ALA A 6 1.35 12.49 -3.25
N SER A 7 2.40 12.33 -2.44
CA SER A 7 3.67 13.03 -2.63
C SER A 7 4.02 13.03 -4.11
N GLN A 8 4.15 14.21 -4.70
CA GLN A 8 4.24 14.44 -6.14
C GLN A 8 5.21 13.45 -6.82
N GLY A 9 4.66 12.43 -7.49
CA GLY A 9 5.41 11.52 -8.37
C GLY A 9 5.27 10.02 -8.09
N GLN A 10 5.06 9.58 -6.84
CA GLN A 10 4.98 8.14 -6.51
C GLN A 10 3.54 7.67 -6.35
N SER A 11 3.21 6.52 -6.96
CA SER A 11 1.93 5.84 -6.78
C SER A 11 1.80 5.26 -5.36
N ALA A 12 0.57 5.11 -4.88
CA ALA A 12 0.31 4.43 -3.60
C ALA A 12 0.90 3.02 -3.60
N SER A 13 0.82 2.31 -4.73
CA SER A 13 1.41 0.98 -4.89
C SER A 13 2.91 0.94 -4.62
N GLU A 14 3.66 1.96 -5.07
CA GLU A 14 5.10 2.09 -4.82
C GLU A 14 5.40 2.41 -3.35
N LEU A 15 4.62 3.31 -2.73
CA LEU A 15 4.76 3.64 -1.31
C LEU A 15 4.51 2.42 -0.41
N ILE A 16 3.51 1.60 -0.72
CA ILE A 16 3.22 0.36 -0.01
C ILE A 16 4.34 -0.66 -0.21
N SER A 17 4.87 -0.80 -1.43
CA SER A 17 6.02 -1.69 -1.70
C SER A 17 7.26 -1.28 -0.91
N LYS A 18 7.56 0.03 -0.87
CA LYS A 18 8.66 0.57 -0.07
C LYS A 18 8.45 0.31 1.42
N ARG A 19 7.24 0.54 1.93
CA ARG A 19 6.91 0.28 3.34
C ARG A 19 7.09 -1.17 3.74
N ILE A 20 6.67 -2.11 2.88
CA ILE A 20 6.89 -3.54 3.09
C ILE A 20 8.38 -3.84 3.22
N ALA A 21 9.21 -3.29 2.32
CA ALA A 21 10.67 -3.48 2.35
C ALA A 21 11.33 -2.87 3.60
N GLU A 22 10.86 -1.70 4.05
CA GLU A 22 11.38 -1.00 5.23
C GLU A 22 11.06 -1.70 6.56
N LEU A 23 9.99 -2.48 6.65
CA LEU A 23 9.61 -3.16 7.89
C LEU A 23 10.62 -4.24 8.29
N GLY A 24 11.26 -4.91 7.32
CA GLY A 24 12.43 -5.79 7.51
C GLY A 24 12.24 -7.04 8.38
N ASP A 25 11.07 -7.22 8.99
CA ASP A 25 10.70 -8.32 9.87
C ASP A 25 9.35 -8.95 9.46
N TRP A 26 8.79 -9.79 10.34
CA TRP A 26 7.52 -10.50 10.11
C TRP A 26 6.34 -9.59 9.73
N ARG A 27 6.39 -8.29 10.09
CA ARG A 27 5.35 -7.32 9.71
C ARG A 27 5.35 -7.05 8.22
N GLY A 28 6.54 -6.95 7.61
CA GLY A 28 6.69 -6.79 6.16
C GLY A 28 6.16 -8.01 5.41
N GLU A 29 6.53 -9.21 5.86
CA GLU A 29 6.05 -10.48 5.31
C GLU A 29 4.52 -10.60 5.39
N THR A 30 3.95 -10.28 6.55
CA THR A 30 2.51 -10.32 6.79
C THR A 30 1.78 -9.32 5.91
N LEU A 31 2.26 -8.07 5.84
CA LEU A 31 1.67 -7.02 5.01
C LEU A 31 1.72 -7.38 3.52
N SER A 32 2.83 -7.95 3.05
CA SER A 32 2.97 -8.44 1.67
C SER A 32 1.94 -9.53 1.37
N ARG A 33 1.79 -10.51 2.27
CA ARG A 33 0.82 -11.60 2.13
C ARG A 33 -0.62 -11.06 2.09
N MET A 34 -0.98 -10.15 2.98
CA MET A 34 -2.32 -9.57 3.01
C MET A 34 -2.62 -8.76 1.75
N ARG A 35 -1.68 -7.94 1.30
CA ARG A 35 -1.80 -7.19 0.05
C ARG A 35 -2.06 -8.10 -1.15
N LYS A 36 -1.36 -9.24 -1.23
CA LYS A 36 -1.59 -10.25 -2.27
C LYS A 36 -3.01 -10.81 -2.19
N LEU A 37 -3.45 -11.24 -1.01
CA LEU A 37 -4.78 -11.81 -0.81
C LEU A 37 -5.92 -10.82 -1.13
N ILE A 38 -5.75 -9.54 -0.76
CA ILE A 38 -6.73 -8.48 -1.07
C ILE A 38 -6.89 -8.34 -2.59
N LYS A 39 -5.79 -8.28 -3.35
CA LYS A 39 -5.84 -8.20 -4.82
C LYS A 39 -6.37 -9.45 -5.50
N GLU A 40 -6.17 -10.63 -4.90
CA GLU A 40 -6.77 -11.86 -5.39
C GLU A 40 -8.28 -11.90 -5.15
N ALA A 41 -8.74 -11.34 -4.02
CA ALA A 41 -10.16 -11.28 -3.67
C ALA A 41 -10.93 -10.20 -4.45
N ASP A 42 -10.30 -9.06 -4.71
CA ASP A 42 -10.85 -7.96 -5.50
C ASP A 42 -9.76 -7.41 -6.47
N PRO A 43 -9.75 -7.87 -7.72
CA PRO A 43 -8.76 -7.43 -8.72
C PRO A 43 -8.84 -5.93 -9.07
N ASP A 44 -9.99 -5.29 -8.84
CA ASP A 44 -10.23 -3.89 -9.18
C ASP A 44 -9.97 -2.93 -8.00
N VAL A 45 -9.56 -3.48 -6.84
CA VAL A 45 -9.26 -2.72 -5.62
C VAL A 45 -8.19 -1.64 -5.86
N ILE A 46 -8.43 -0.44 -5.34
CA ILE A 46 -7.54 0.70 -5.53
C ILE A 46 -6.67 0.89 -4.31
N GLU A 47 -5.36 0.76 -4.51
CA GLU A 47 -4.41 1.06 -3.45
C GLU A 47 -4.34 2.58 -3.20
N GLU A 48 -4.52 2.97 -1.96
CA GLU A 48 -4.40 4.34 -1.48
C GLU A 48 -3.37 4.43 -0.34
N TRP A 49 -2.84 5.65 -0.14
CA TRP A 49 -1.87 5.94 0.92
C TRP A 49 -2.39 7.10 1.76
N LYS A 50 -2.82 6.82 2.99
CA LYS A 50 -3.46 7.79 3.87
C LYS A 50 -2.73 7.91 5.20
N TRP A 51 -3.07 8.96 5.94
CA TRP A 51 -2.65 9.21 7.33
C TRP A 51 -1.15 9.03 7.58
N MET A 52 -0.32 9.62 6.71
CA MET A 52 1.14 9.68 6.87
C MET A 52 1.85 8.32 6.98
N GLY A 53 1.36 7.28 6.29
CA GLY A 53 2.09 6.01 6.29
C GLY A 53 1.25 4.74 6.19
N THR A 54 -0.07 4.88 6.04
CA THR A 54 -1.01 3.76 6.17
C THR A 54 -1.48 3.33 4.77
N PRO A 55 -1.10 2.13 4.32
CA PRO A 55 -1.74 1.48 3.19
C PRO A 55 -3.25 1.33 3.42
N ILE A 56 -4.04 1.73 2.45
CA ILE A 56 -5.48 1.47 2.38
C ILE A 56 -5.75 0.82 1.02
N TRP A 57 -6.72 -0.07 0.96
CA TRP A 57 -7.18 -0.77 -0.24
C TRP A 57 -8.68 -0.58 -0.36
#